data_AF-A0A956VAJ6-F1
#
_entry.id   AF-A0A956VAJ6-F1
#
_cell.length_a   1.000
_cell.length_b   1.000
_cell.length_c   1.000
_cell.angle_alpha   90.00
_cell.angle_beta   90.00
_cell.angle_gamma   90.00
#
_symmetry.space_group_name_H-M   'P 1'
#
loop_
_entity.id
_entity.type
_entity.pdbx_description
1 polymer ?
#
loop_
_entity_poly.entity_id
_entity_poly.type
_entity_poly.pdbx_seq_one_letter_code
_entity_poly.pdbx_strand_id
1 'polypeptide(L)'
;MKNQSFSANSQQAVEDKDLFMICFEVNQSALSELPPDYHFRNCQEDELDIWKKIHFDTPDMANQHFDDMSDYYSRVYAPKDDLFFEKCLFAFDQDNAPVGTAFIWKAYDTFNSIHWFKVIKHYEGKGIGRALLSTLTAELSSKDFPLYLHTHPASFRAIKLYSDFGFQFLTNPIIGRRKNDLTMALPYLEKMMPTQAFSALRFIEVPQSFIRFMNLQAGEEF
;
A
#
# COMPACT_ATOMS: atom_id res chain seq x y z
N MET A 1 3.04 33.37 -11.49
CA MET A 1 2.00 33.85 -10.54
C MET A 1 0.75 33.01 -10.80
N LYS A 2 0.29 32.11 -9.93
CA LYS A 2 -0.02 32.26 -8.50
C LYS A 2 0.48 31.04 -7.71
N ASN A 3 1.30 31.26 -6.68
CA ASN A 3 1.43 30.28 -5.59
C ASN A 3 0.13 30.33 -4.80
N GLN A 4 -0.78 29.39 -5.03
CA GLN A 4 -1.86 29.13 -4.08
C GLN A 4 -1.22 28.45 -2.87
N SER A 5 -1.01 29.24 -1.81
CA SER A 5 -0.73 28.70 -0.48
C SER A 5 -1.98 27.95 -0.02
N PHE A 6 -1.95 26.62 -0.13
CA PHE A 6 -2.93 25.76 0.53
C PHE A 6 -2.78 25.95 2.05
N SER A 7 -3.88 26.24 2.73
CA SER A 7 -3.93 26.22 4.20
C SER A 7 -3.59 24.80 4.71
N ALA A 8 -3.02 24.69 5.92
CA ALA A 8 -2.69 23.39 6.51
C ALA A 8 -3.89 22.41 6.51
N ASN A 9 -5.10 22.92 6.76
CA ASN A 9 -6.35 22.14 6.72
C ASN A 9 -6.69 21.60 5.32
N SER A 10 -6.39 22.36 4.26
CA SER A 10 -6.65 21.92 2.88
C SER A 10 -5.61 20.93 2.35
N GLN A 11 -4.38 20.96 2.88
CA GLN A 11 -3.34 20.00 2.52
C GLN A 11 -3.59 18.64 3.18
N GLN A 12 -3.91 18.64 4.48
CA GLN A 12 -4.25 17.42 5.22
C GLN A 12 -5.48 16.73 4.62
N ALA A 13 -6.48 17.50 4.15
CA ALA A 13 -7.63 16.95 3.46
C ALA A 13 -7.31 16.25 2.12
N VAL A 14 -6.20 16.57 1.46
CA VAL A 14 -5.77 15.87 0.22
C VAL A 14 -4.92 14.65 0.54
N GLU A 15 -4.16 14.69 1.63
CA GLU A 15 -3.25 13.63 2.05
C GLU A 15 -3.96 12.30 2.36
N ASP A 16 -5.20 12.36 2.85
CA ASP A 16 -6.04 11.20 3.21
C ASP A 16 -6.98 10.74 2.08
N LYS A 17 -6.78 11.23 0.84
CA LYS A 17 -7.64 10.88 -0.30
C LYS A 17 -7.37 9.49 -0.84
N ASP A 18 -8.39 8.89 -1.44
CA ASP A 18 -8.30 7.52 -1.94
C ASP A 18 -7.70 7.46 -3.34
N LEU A 19 -6.65 6.67 -3.50
CA LEU A 19 -6.01 6.35 -4.77
C LEU A 19 -5.90 4.84 -4.95
N PHE A 20 -6.04 4.38 -6.20
CA PHE A 20 -5.98 2.97 -6.55
C PHE A 20 -4.99 2.76 -7.69
N MET A 21 -4.17 1.72 -7.58
CA MET A 21 -3.23 1.36 -8.63
C MET A 21 -3.35 -0.13 -9.00
N ILE A 22 -2.94 -0.44 -10.23
CA ILE A 22 -2.96 -1.78 -10.79
C ILE A 22 -1.62 -2.08 -11.47
N CYS A 23 -1.13 -3.31 -11.33
CA CYS A 23 0.06 -3.81 -12.03
C CYS A 23 -0.30 -5.11 -12.75
N PHE A 24 0.10 -5.23 -14.01
CA PHE A 24 -0.11 -6.44 -14.82
C PHE A 24 1.14 -7.30 -14.94
N GLU A 25 2.31 -6.70 -14.72
CA GLU A 25 3.61 -7.35 -14.79
C GLU A 25 4.61 -6.51 -14.01
N VAL A 26 5.42 -7.16 -13.17
CA VAL A 26 6.44 -6.47 -12.37
C VAL A 26 7.64 -6.12 -13.23
N ASN A 27 8.04 -4.86 -13.18
CA ASN A 27 9.29 -4.40 -13.77
C ASN A 27 10.49 -5.01 -13.01
N GLN A 28 11.09 -6.05 -13.59
CA GLN A 28 12.20 -6.80 -13.00
C GLN A 28 13.42 -5.92 -12.65
N SER A 29 13.63 -4.81 -13.38
CA SER A 29 14.73 -3.87 -13.07
C SER A 29 14.53 -3.05 -11.80
N ALA A 30 13.31 -3.03 -11.26
CA ALA A 30 12.98 -2.33 -10.02
C ALA A 30 13.23 -3.18 -8.76
N LEU A 31 13.48 -4.48 -8.92
CA LEU A 31 13.74 -5.39 -7.82
C LEU A 31 15.06 -5.05 -7.13
N SER A 32 15.09 -5.24 -5.81
CA SER A 32 16.31 -5.10 -5.01
C SER A 32 16.32 -6.08 -3.85
N GLU A 33 17.52 -6.49 -3.45
CA GLU A 33 17.72 -7.24 -2.22
C GLU A 33 17.50 -6.36 -0.98
N LEU A 34 17.24 -7.00 0.15
CA LEU A 34 17.17 -6.35 1.45
C LEU A 34 18.59 -5.89 1.87
N PRO A 35 18.76 -4.64 2.33
CA PRO A 35 20.06 -4.22 2.86
C PRO A 35 20.50 -5.11 4.04
N PRO A 36 21.81 -5.35 4.20
CA PRO A 36 22.34 -6.38 5.11
C PRO A 36 22.07 -6.13 6.60
N ASP A 37 21.74 -4.90 6.97
CA ASP A 37 21.41 -4.52 8.36
C ASP A 37 19.96 -4.90 8.76
N TYR A 38 19.22 -5.55 7.86
CA TYR A 38 17.85 -5.95 8.07
C TYR A 38 17.65 -7.42 7.71
N HIS A 39 16.62 -8.03 8.28
CA HIS A 39 16.16 -9.35 7.86
C HIS A 39 14.63 -9.38 7.73
N PHE A 40 14.13 -10.36 6.97
CA PHE A 40 12.70 -10.61 6.86
C PHE A 40 12.32 -11.86 7.64
N ARG A 41 11.14 -11.81 8.27
CA ARG A 41 10.39 -12.99 8.68
C ARG A 41 8.91 -12.66 8.72
N ASN A 42 8.07 -13.68 8.73
CA ASN A 42 6.65 -13.48 8.91
C ASN A 42 6.32 -12.99 10.34
N CYS A 43 5.23 -12.23 10.42
CA CYS A 43 4.55 -11.86 11.66
C CYS A 43 4.09 -13.13 12.39
N GLN A 44 4.28 -13.19 13.70
CA GLN A 44 3.82 -14.28 14.55
C GLN A 44 2.51 -13.92 15.27
N GLU A 45 1.82 -14.93 15.79
CA GLU A 45 0.51 -14.74 16.46
C GLU A 45 0.58 -13.75 17.62
N ASP A 46 1.64 -13.80 18.43
CA ASP A 46 1.88 -12.90 19.56
C ASP A 46 2.33 -11.48 19.14
N GLU A 47 2.54 -11.25 17.85
CA GLU A 47 2.93 -9.96 17.27
C GLU A 47 1.79 -9.24 16.55
N LEU A 48 0.58 -9.79 16.57
CA LEU A 48 -0.58 -9.17 15.93
C LEU A 48 -0.79 -7.71 16.39
N ASP A 49 -0.56 -7.42 17.67
CA ASP A 49 -0.69 -6.07 18.20
C ASP A 49 0.39 -5.11 17.70
N ILE A 50 1.58 -5.62 17.35
CA ILE A 50 2.61 -4.83 16.68
C ILE A 50 2.13 -4.48 15.27
N TRP A 51 1.59 -5.46 14.55
CA TRP A 51 1.03 -5.24 13.21
C TRP A 51 -0.07 -4.18 13.23
N LYS A 52 -1.00 -4.24 14.19
CA LYS A 52 -2.05 -3.22 14.33
C LYS A 52 -1.49 -1.81 14.51
N LYS A 53 -0.34 -1.65 15.16
CA LYS A 53 0.22 -0.34 15.53
C LYS A 53 1.20 0.25 14.50
N ILE A 54 1.93 -0.59 13.76
CA ILE A 54 3.06 -0.15 12.93
C ILE A 54 2.68 0.86 11.83
N HIS A 55 1.41 0.89 11.43
CA HIS A 55 0.91 1.76 10.37
C HIS A 55 0.88 3.25 10.74
N PHE A 56 0.88 3.56 12.04
CA PHE A 56 0.73 4.92 12.55
C PHE A 56 2.07 5.53 12.98
N ASP A 57 2.30 6.80 12.65
CA ASP A 57 3.58 7.46 12.90
C ASP A 57 3.85 7.78 14.38
N THR A 58 2.83 7.70 15.25
CA THR A 58 2.97 8.01 16.69
C THR A 58 2.20 7.00 17.54
N PRO A 59 2.62 6.76 18.80
CA PRO A 59 1.89 5.91 19.74
C PRO A 59 0.45 6.37 19.99
N ASP A 60 0.21 7.69 20.04
CA ASP A 60 -1.13 8.24 20.28
C ASP A 60 -2.08 7.90 19.12
N MET A 61 -1.63 8.07 17.87
CA MET A 61 -2.41 7.65 16.71
C MET A 61 -2.62 6.14 16.68
N ALA A 62 -1.58 5.36 17.01
CA ALA A 62 -1.69 3.91 17.06
C ALA A 62 -2.73 3.44 18.08
N ASN A 63 -2.81 4.10 19.25
CA ASN A 63 -3.81 3.79 20.26
C ASN A 63 -5.22 4.24 19.84
N GLN A 64 -5.35 5.40 19.18
CA GLN A 64 -6.64 5.90 18.69
C GLN A 64 -7.29 4.96 17.66
N HIS A 65 -6.49 4.28 16.84
CA HIS A 65 -6.96 3.39 15.77
C HIS A 65 -6.84 1.89 16.10
N PHE A 66 -6.43 1.53 17.31
CA PHE A 66 -6.16 0.14 17.66
C PHE A 66 -7.42 -0.74 17.56
N ASP A 67 -8.57 -0.20 17.98
CA ASP A 67 -9.85 -0.90 17.89
C ASP A 67 -10.31 -1.04 16.43
N ASP A 68 -10.15 0.00 15.60
CA ASP A 68 -10.44 -0.06 14.15
C ASP A 68 -9.62 -1.16 13.46
N MET A 69 -8.33 -1.25 13.79
CA MET A 69 -7.43 -2.29 13.27
C MET A 69 -7.81 -3.70 13.76
N SER A 70 -8.29 -3.81 15.01
CA SER A 70 -8.77 -5.07 15.56
C SER A 70 -10.06 -5.53 14.86
N ASP A 71 -11.01 -4.63 14.66
CA ASP A 71 -12.25 -4.91 13.93
C ASP A 71 -11.98 -5.28 12.47
N TYR A 72 -11.04 -4.59 11.82
CA TYR A 72 -10.61 -4.92 10.46
C TYR A 72 -10.01 -6.32 10.41
N TYR A 73 -9.07 -6.64 11.30
CA TYR A 73 -8.46 -7.97 11.38
C TYR A 73 -9.51 -9.05 11.60
N SER A 74 -10.40 -8.89 12.59
CA SER A 74 -11.45 -9.85 12.91
C SER A 74 -12.39 -10.11 11.73
N ARG A 75 -12.66 -9.09 10.92
CA ARG A 75 -13.54 -9.21 9.75
C ARG A 75 -12.85 -9.83 8.54
N VAL A 76 -11.61 -9.43 8.24
CA VAL A 76 -10.94 -9.71 6.96
C VAL A 76 -9.95 -10.88 7.07
N TYR A 77 -9.20 -10.95 8.17
CA TYR A 77 -8.07 -11.86 8.32
C TYR A 77 -8.33 -13.02 9.26
N ALA A 78 -9.02 -12.80 10.39
CA ALA A 78 -9.29 -13.85 11.37
C ALA A 78 -10.02 -15.09 10.80
N PRO A 79 -10.90 -15.00 9.77
CA PRO A 79 -11.45 -16.19 9.13
C PRO A 79 -10.41 -17.09 8.42
N LYS A 80 -9.20 -16.57 8.20
CA LYS A 80 -8.05 -17.22 7.54
C LYS A 80 -6.75 -16.79 8.24
N ASP A 81 -6.74 -16.83 9.56
CA ASP A 81 -5.65 -16.36 10.41
C ASP A 81 -4.33 -17.07 10.13
N ASP A 82 -4.32 -18.39 9.98
CA ASP A 82 -3.14 -19.16 9.58
C ASP A 82 -2.52 -18.60 8.30
N LEU A 83 -3.36 -18.28 7.30
CA LEU A 83 -2.92 -17.71 6.03
C LEU A 83 -2.42 -16.28 6.18
N PHE A 84 -3.01 -15.49 7.09
CA PHE A 84 -2.53 -14.16 7.41
C PHE A 84 -1.10 -14.22 7.95
N PHE A 85 -0.82 -15.08 8.94
CA PHE A 85 0.52 -15.19 9.51
C PHE A 85 1.52 -15.82 8.51
N GLU A 86 1.08 -16.74 7.65
CA GLU A 86 1.90 -17.24 6.53
C GLU A 86 2.32 -16.13 5.55
N LYS A 87 1.47 -15.11 5.34
CA LYS A 87 1.70 -14.07 4.33
C LYS A 87 2.23 -12.76 4.86
N CYS A 88 1.89 -12.37 6.09
CA CYS A 88 2.22 -11.09 6.68
C CYS A 88 3.73 -10.99 6.90
N LEU A 89 4.44 -10.29 6.01
CA LEU A 89 5.88 -10.16 6.07
C LEU A 89 6.26 -8.95 6.94
N PHE A 90 7.22 -9.13 7.82
CA PHE A 90 7.88 -8.08 8.59
C PHE A 90 9.35 -7.93 8.18
N ALA A 91 9.80 -6.69 8.17
CA ALA A 91 11.21 -6.32 8.13
C ALA A 91 11.66 -5.97 9.53
N PHE A 92 12.83 -6.46 9.92
CA PHE A 92 13.43 -6.23 11.23
C PHE A 92 14.81 -5.61 11.07
N ASP A 93 15.19 -4.75 12.01
CA ASP A 93 16.57 -4.26 12.13
C ASP A 93 17.46 -5.21 12.93
N GLN A 94 18.70 -4.77 13.20
CA GLN A 94 19.71 -5.53 13.94
C GLN A 94 19.33 -5.81 15.40
N ASP A 95 18.44 -5.00 15.99
CA ASP A 95 17.96 -5.15 17.36
C ASP A 95 16.70 -6.04 17.43
N ASN A 96 16.32 -6.67 16.31
CA ASN A 96 15.07 -7.41 16.13
C ASN A 96 13.81 -6.56 16.38
N ALA A 97 13.87 -5.25 16.14
CA ALA A 97 12.69 -4.40 16.15
C ALA A 97 12.01 -4.45 14.76
N PRO A 98 10.68 -4.60 14.69
CA PRO A 98 9.95 -4.54 13.42
C PRO A 98 9.93 -3.10 12.87
N VAL A 99 10.42 -2.93 11.65
CA VAL A 99 10.63 -1.61 11.00
C VAL A 99 9.81 -1.42 9.73
N GLY A 100 9.15 -2.46 9.26
CA GLY A 100 8.25 -2.40 8.11
C GLY A 100 7.43 -3.67 7.94
N THR A 101 6.36 -3.58 7.17
CA THR A 101 5.47 -4.68 6.87
C THR A 101 4.83 -4.52 5.51
N ALA A 102 4.51 -5.62 4.85
CA ALA A 102 3.65 -5.68 3.68
C ALA A 102 3.24 -7.13 3.42
N PHE A 103 2.13 -7.34 2.73
CA PHE A 103 1.79 -8.67 2.21
C PHE A 103 0.84 -8.60 1.03
N ILE A 104 0.78 -9.68 0.24
CA ILE A 104 -0.25 -9.87 -0.77
C ILE A 104 -1.42 -10.61 -0.11
N TRP A 105 -2.63 -10.07 -0.26
CA TRP A 105 -3.86 -10.71 0.16
C TRP A 105 -4.77 -10.97 -1.03
N LYS A 106 -5.51 -12.08 -1.00
CA LYS A 106 -6.50 -12.40 -2.03
C LYS A 106 -7.85 -11.82 -1.64
N ALA A 107 -8.04 -10.53 -1.91
CA ALA A 107 -9.25 -9.78 -1.58
C ALA A 107 -10.49 -10.42 -2.20
N TYR A 108 -11.53 -10.60 -1.37
CA TYR A 108 -12.79 -11.26 -1.69
C TYR A 108 -12.60 -12.64 -2.34
N ASP A 109 -11.50 -13.32 -2.00
CA ASP A 109 -11.05 -14.58 -2.60
C ASP A 109 -10.87 -14.57 -4.12
N THR A 110 -10.79 -13.38 -4.70
CA THR A 110 -10.91 -13.19 -6.15
C THR A 110 -9.63 -12.67 -6.77
N PHE A 111 -9.07 -11.58 -6.26
CA PHE A 111 -7.89 -10.93 -6.86
C PHE A 111 -6.82 -10.63 -5.81
N ASN A 112 -5.57 -10.56 -6.25
CA ASN A 112 -4.46 -10.25 -5.37
C ASN A 112 -4.31 -8.74 -5.19
N SER A 113 -4.11 -8.30 -3.95
CA SER A 113 -3.81 -6.91 -3.63
C SER A 113 -2.68 -6.80 -2.62
N ILE A 114 -1.84 -5.77 -2.77
CA ILE A 114 -0.85 -5.40 -1.75
C ILE A 114 -1.58 -4.71 -0.62
N HIS A 115 -1.57 -5.34 0.56
CA HIS A 115 -2.20 -4.82 1.76
C HIS A 115 -1.16 -4.30 2.75
N TRP A 116 -1.56 -3.28 3.50
CA TRP A 116 -0.87 -2.81 4.71
C TRP A 116 0.63 -2.58 4.53
N PHE A 117 1.03 -1.99 3.40
CA PHE A 117 2.42 -1.69 3.12
C PHE A 117 2.91 -0.49 3.95
N LYS A 118 3.90 -0.69 4.82
CA LYS A 118 4.48 0.37 5.67
C LYS A 118 5.97 0.13 5.88
N VAL A 119 6.73 1.23 5.89
CA VAL A 119 8.05 1.31 6.54
C VAL A 119 7.93 2.43 7.57
N ILE A 120 8.47 2.22 8.78
CA ILE A 120 8.49 3.25 9.81
C ILE A 120 9.26 4.47 9.28
N LYS A 121 8.74 5.67 9.53
CA LYS A 121 9.16 6.93 8.89
C LYS A 121 10.68 7.18 8.91
N HIS A 122 11.35 6.90 10.02
CA HIS A 122 12.80 7.12 10.14
C HIS A 122 13.67 6.00 9.52
N TYR A 123 13.05 4.91 9.04
CA TYR A 123 13.66 3.86 8.23
C TYR A 123 13.37 4.02 6.74
N GLU A 124 12.50 4.95 6.34
CA GLU A 124 12.23 5.22 4.92
C GLU A 124 13.48 5.69 4.17
N GLY A 125 13.55 5.39 2.88
CA GLY A 125 14.67 5.77 2.02
C GLY A 125 15.93 4.91 2.18
N LYS A 126 15.89 3.89 3.05
CA LYS A 126 16.99 2.93 3.25
C LYS A 126 16.90 1.67 2.40
N GLY A 127 15.98 1.60 1.44
CA GLY A 127 15.80 0.45 0.54
C GLY A 127 14.84 -0.64 1.05
N ILE A 128 14.43 -0.62 2.32
CA ILE A 128 13.57 -1.64 2.96
C ILE A 128 12.24 -1.82 2.21
N GLY A 129 11.54 -0.73 1.88
CA GLY A 129 10.25 -0.82 1.17
C GLY A 129 10.38 -1.44 -0.22
N ARG A 130 11.47 -1.14 -0.93
CA ARG A 130 11.74 -1.75 -2.24
C ARG A 130 12.00 -3.25 -2.09
N ALA A 131 12.78 -3.64 -1.09
CA ALA A 131 13.05 -5.05 -0.81
C ALA A 131 11.77 -5.81 -0.39
N LEU A 132 10.91 -5.22 0.45
CA LEU A 132 9.60 -5.80 0.81
C LEU A 132 8.77 -6.10 -0.45
N LEU A 133 8.59 -5.10 -1.32
CA LEU A 133 7.83 -5.29 -2.55
C LEU A 133 8.52 -6.27 -3.52
N SER A 134 9.86 -6.28 -3.55
CA SER A 134 10.64 -7.25 -4.33
C SER A 134 10.37 -8.68 -3.86
N THR A 135 10.45 -8.94 -2.57
CA THR A 135 10.18 -10.26 -1.98
C THR A 135 8.76 -10.72 -2.24
N LEU A 136 7.76 -9.85 -2.07
CA LEU A 136 6.36 -10.21 -2.33
C LEU A 136 6.10 -10.54 -3.81
N THR A 137 6.87 -9.95 -4.73
CA THR A 137 6.63 -10.08 -6.16
C THR A 137 7.55 -11.08 -6.87
N ALA A 138 8.62 -11.54 -6.22
CA ALA A 138 9.67 -12.35 -6.84
C ALA A 138 9.17 -13.69 -7.38
N GLU A 139 8.18 -14.31 -6.72
CA GLU A 139 7.66 -15.64 -7.09
C GLU A 139 6.30 -15.59 -7.78
N LEU A 140 5.79 -14.40 -8.10
CA LEU A 140 4.51 -14.28 -8.78
C LEU A 140 4.60 -14.77 -10.22
N SER A 141 3.56 -15.47 -10.63
CA SER A 141 3.38 -15.96 -11.99
C SER A 141 2.22 -15.22 -12.67
N SER A 142 2.02 -15.46 -13.96
CA SER A 142 1.00 -14.75 -14.75
C SER A 142 -0.44 -14.87 -14.21
N LYS A 143 -0.76 -15.95 -13.48
CA LYS A 143 -2.08 -16.15 -12.83
C LYS A 143 -2.30 -15.26 -11.60
N ASP A 144 -1.24 -14.70 -11.04
CA ASP A 144 -1.30 -13.91 -9.80
C ASP A 144 -1.57 -12.43 -10.10
N PHE A 145 -1.57 -12.06 -11.38
CA PHE A 145 -1.87 -10.74 -11.89
C PHE A 145 -3.33 -10.64 -12.40
N PRO A 146 -3.90 -9.44 -12.44
CA PRO A 146 -3.32 -8.17 -11.99
C PRO A 146 -3.21 -8.06 -10.45
N LEU A 147 -2.16 -7.37 -9.99
CA LEU A 147 -2.02 -6.94 -8.62
C LEU A 147 -2.67 -5.57 -8.45
N TYR A 148 -3.43 -5.40 -7.38
CA TYR A 148 -4.05 -4.14 -7.04
C TYR A 148 -3.48 -3.56 -5.75
N LEU A 149 -3.62 -2.26 -5.55
CA LEU A 149 -3.43 -1.66 -4.24
C LEU A 149 -4.30 -0.42 -4.07
N HIS A 150 -4.66 -0.16 -2.82
CA HIS A 150 -5.19 1.11 -2.35
C HIS A 150 -4.09 1.88 -1.62
N THR A 151 -4.04 3.20 -1.82
CA THR A 151 -3.05 4.08 -1.22
C THR A 151 -3.59 5.49 -1.05
N HIS A 152 -2.81 6.37 -0.43
CA HIS A 152 -3.16 7.77 -0.20
C HIS A 152 -2.06 8.71 -0.72
N PRO A 153 -2.37 9.96 -1.12
CA PRO A 153 -1.39 10.91 -1.62
C PRO A 153 -0.23 11.18 -0.66
N ALA A 154 -0.47 11.13 0.66
CA ALA A 154 0.59 11.24 1.67
C ALA A 154 1.72 10.22 1.46
N SER A 155 1.40 9.06 0.88
CA SER A 155 2.34 7.98 0.56
C SER A 155 3.06 8.20 -0.77
N PHE A 156 3.30 9.45 -1.20
CA PHE A 156 3.92 9.77 -2.50
C PHE A 156 5.27 9.07 -2.76
N ARG A 157 6.04 8.77 -1.71
CA ARG A 157 7.29 7.97 -1.81
C ARG A 157 6.99 6.51 -2.18
N ALA A 158 5.95 5.93 -1.59
CA ALA A 158 5.48 4.59 -1.92
C ALA A 158 4.83 4.56 -3.31
N ILE A 159 4.06 5.58 -3.69
CA ILE A 159 3.50 5.74 -5.05
C ILE A 159 4.62 5.72 -6.10
N LYS A 160 5.70 6.47 -5.88
CA LYS A 160 6.90 6.41 -6.74
C LYS A 160 7.47 5.00 -6.81
N LEU A 161 7.58 4.30 -5.67
CA LEU A 161 8.05 2.92 -5.62
C LEU A 161 7.13 1.98 -6.41
N TYR A 162 5.82 2.05 -6.23
CA TYR A 162 4.85 1.25 -6.98
C TYR A 162 4.97 1.52 -8.49
N SER A 163 5.08 2.79 -8.87
CA SER A 163 5.28 3.19 -10.28
C SER A 163 6.56 2.58 -10.86
N ASP A 164 7.66 2.51 -10.11
CA ASP A 164 8.90 1.85 -10.57
C ASP A 164 8.66 0.37 -10.87
N PHE A 165 7.82 -0.31 -10.08
CA PHE A 165 7.46 -1.72 -10.23
C PHE A 165 6.47 -1.98 -11.37
N GLY A 166 5.95 -0.93 -12.01
CA GLY A 166 5.00 -1.06 -13.12
C GLY A 166 3.54 -0.84 -12.73
N PHE A 167 3.25 -0.42 -11.50
CA PHE A 167 1.90 -0.02 -11.12
C PHE A 167 1.47 1.26 -11.85
N GLN A 168 0.19 1.31 -12.22
CA GLN A 168 -0.44 2.41 -12.95
C GLN A 168 -1.68 2.86 -12.17
N PHE A 169 -1.96 4.15 -12.15
CA PHE A 169 -3.17 4.67 -11.51
C PHE A 169 -4.42 4.25 -12.27
N LEU A 170 -5.44 3.81 -11.53
CA LEU A 170 -6.78 3.65 -12.07
C LEU A 170 -7.42 5.03 -12.26
N THR A 171 -8.06 5.28 -13.40
CA THR A 171 -8.69 6.57 -13.71
C THR A 171 -10.19 6.61 -13.41
N ASN A 172 -10.83 5.46 -13.16
CA ASN A 172 -12.26 5.38 -12.89
C ASN A 172 -12.59 6.15 -11.60
N PRO A 173 -13.64 6.98 -11.59
CA PRO A 173 -13.94 7.88 -10.47
C PRO A 173 -14.46 7.16 -9.21
N ILE A 174 -14.89 5.91 -9.35
CA ILE A 174 -15.42 5.09 -8.27
C ILE A 174 -14.85 3.68 -8.44
N ILE A 175 -14.35 3.11 -7.35
CA ILE A 175 -13.87 1.73 -7.27
C ILE A 175 -14.59 1.05 -6.11
N GLY A 176 -15.51 0.13 -6.44
CA GLY A 176 -16.43 -0.44 -5.47
C GLY A 176 -17.30 0.65 -4.85
N ARG A 177 -17.13 0.90 -3.56
CA ARG A 177 -17.87 1.94 -2.81
C ARG A 177 -17.05 3.20 -2.56
N ARG A 178 -15.76 3.18 -2.89
CA ARG A 178 -14.84 4.27 -2.60
C ARG A 178 -14.73 5.19 -3.80
N LYS A 179 -14.68 6.49 -3.52
CA LYS A 179 -14.36 7.48 -4.54
C LYS A 179 -12.88 7.35 -4.87
N ASN A 180 -12.53 7.43 -6.14
CA ASN A 180 -11.15 7.58 -6.56
C ASN A 180 -10.87 9.07 -6.76
N ASP A 181 -10.01 9.62 -5.92
CA ASP A 181 -9.72 11.05 -5.85
C ASP A 181 -8.51 11.46 -6.70
N LEU A 182 -8.12 10.62 -7.66
CA LEU A 182 -6.94 10.82 -8.53
C LEU A 182 -6.81 12.25 -9.07
N THR A 183 -7.85 12.78 -9.70
CA THR A 183 -7.80 14.13 -10.29
C THR A 183 -7.48 15.22 -9.26
N MET A 184 -7.96 15.08 -8.02
CA MET A 184 -7.68 16.04 -6.95
C MET A 184 -6.29 15.85 -6.35
N ALA A 185 -5.79 14.61 -6.34
CA ALA A 185 -4.48 14.27 -5.79
C ALA A 185 -3.31 14.63 -6.71
N LEU A 186 -3.51 14.64 -8.04
CA LEU A 186 -2.42 14.85 -9.01
C LEU A 186 -1.62 16.14 -8.77
N PRO A 187 -2.22 17.33 -8.50
CA PRO A 187 -1.45 18.54 -8.21
C PRO A 187 -0.61 18.43 -6.92
N TYR A 188 -1.09 17.68 -5.92
CA TYR A 188 -0.33 17.41 -4.70
C TYR A 188 0.87 16.50 -5.02
N LEU A 189 0.64 15.41 -5.77
CA LEU A 189 1.71 14.49 -6.17
C LEU A 189 2.77 15.19 -7.03
N GLU A 190 2.38 16.07 -7.95
CA GLU A 190 3.31 16.86 -8.79
C GLU A 190 4.24 17.73 -7.93
N LYS A 191 3.70 18.31 -6.85
CA LYS A 191 4.47 19.13 -5.91
C LYS A 191 5.42 18.30 -5.04
N MET A 192 5.00 17.10 -4.63
CA MET A 192 5.73 16.30 -3.63
C MET A 192 6.74 15.33 -4.25
N MET A 193 6.52 14.89 -5.48
CA MET A 193 7.38 13.91 -6.15
C MET A 193 8.49 14.60 -6.97
N PRO A 194 9.65 13.95 -7.16
CA PRO A 194 10.63 14.39 -8.15
C PRO A 194 9.98 14.47 -9.54
N THR A 195 10.28 15.52 -10.32
CA THR A 195 9.65 15.77 -11.63
C THR A 195 9.70 14.56 -12.55
N GLN A 196 10.85 13.88 -12.64
CA GLN A 196 10.99 12.69 -13.48
C GLN A 196 10.08 11.53 -13.02
N ALA A 197 9.90 11.37 -11.70
CA ALA A 197 9.04 10.33 -11.15
C ALA A 197 7.56 10.64 -11.41
N PHE A 198 7.14 11.90 -11.27
CA PHE A 198 5.78 12.31 -11.58
C PHE A 198 5.46 12.13 -13.07
N SER A 199 6.38 12.56 -13.96
CA SER A 199 6.21 12.39 -15.41
C SER A 199 6.21 10.93 -15.87
N ALA A 200 6.73 10.00 -15.05
CA ALA A 200 6.73 8.57 -15.33
C ALA A 200 5.45 7.86 -14.89
N LEU A 201 4.55 8.53 -14.16
CA LEU A 201 3.28 7.96 -13.75
C LEU A 201 2.46 7.54 -14.97
N ARG A 202 1.85 6.35 -14.88
CA ARG A 202 0.98 5.79 -15.93
C ARG A 202 -0.44 5.68 -15.41
N PHE A 203 -1.38 5.68 -16.34
CA PHE A 203 -2.81 5.76 -16.07
C PHE A 203 -3.55 4.75 -16.94
N ILE A 204 -4.54 4.08 -16.38
CA ILE A 204 -5.34 3.11 -17.09
C ILE A 204 -6.79 3.11 -16.60
N GLU A 205 -7.73 2.91 -17.53
CA GLU A 205 -9.09 2.53 -17.16
C GLU A 205 -9.10 1.07 -16.71
N VAL A 206 -9.75 0.79 -15.60
CA VAL A 206 -9.80 -0.55 -15.05
C VAL A 206 -10.64 -1.49 -15.93
N PRO A 207 -10.34 -2.80 -15.98
CA PRO A 207 -11.18 -3.75 -16.71
C PRO A 207 -12.64 -3.70 -16.27
N GLN A 208 -13.58 -3.69 -17.23
CA GLN A 208 -15.03 -3.61 -16.94
C GLN A 208 -15.53 -4.78 -16.08
N SER A 209 -14.89 -5.95 -16.17
CA SER A 209 -15.16 -7.10 -15.29
C SER A 209 -14.86 -6.79 -13.83
N PHE A 210 -13.77 -6.07 -13.56
CA PHE A 210 -13.39 -5.66 -12.21
C PHE A 210 -14.36 -4.64 -11.61
N ILE A 211 -14.80 -3.63 -12.38
CA ILE A 211 -15.84 -2.68 -11.90
C ILE A 211 -17.11 -3.42 -11.51
N ARG A 212 -17.61 -4.29 -12.39
CA ARG A 212 -18.84 -5.05 -12.11
C ARG A 212 -18.68 -5.89 -10.86
N PHE A 213 -17.55 -6.56 -10.68
CA PHE A 213 -17.27 -7.33 -9.48
C PHE A 213 -17.28 -6.46 -8.23
N MET A 214 -16.53 -5.35 -8.23
CA MET A 214 -16.40 -4.46 -7.08
C MET A 214 -17.72 -3.79 -6.69
N ASN A 215 -18.58 -3.46 -7.66
CA ASN A 215 -19.91 -2.87 -7.38
C ASN A 215 -20.86 -3.83 -6.63
N LEU A 216 -20.60 -5.14 -6.68
CA LEU A 216 -21.39 -6.14 -5.97
C LEU A 216 -20.88 -6.38 -4.54
N GLN A 217 -19.67 -5.91 -4.21
CA GLN A 217 -19.07 -6.15 -2.91
C GLN A 217 -19.61 -5.17 -1.86
N ALA A 218 -19.77 -5.67 -0.65
CA ALA A 218 -20.20 -4.90 0.51
C ALA A 218 -19.12 -4.72 1.59
N GLY A 219 -18.06 -5.53 1.55
CA GLY A 219 -16.93 -5.45 2.46
C GLY A 219 -15.89 -4.41 2.02
N GLU A 220 -14.89 -4.22 2.87
CA GLU A 220 -13.72 -3.35 2.65
C GLU A 220 -12.44 -4.20 2.68
N GLU A 221 -12.38 -5.20 1.79
CA GLU A 221 -11.16 -6.00 1.58
C GLU A 221 -10.24 -5.38 0.52
N PHE A 222 -10.58 -4.19 0.02
CA PHE A 222 -9.81 -3.46 -0.99
C PHE A 222 -9.81 -1.95 -0.75
#